data_AF-K9UZD2-F1
#
_entry.id   AF-K9UZD2-F1
#
_cell.length_a   1.000
_cell.length_b   1.000
_cell.length_c   1.000
_cell.angle_alpha   90.00
_cell.angle_beta   90.00
_cell.angle_gamma   90.00
#
_symmetry.space_group_name_H-M   'P 1'
#
loop_
_entity.id
_entity.type
_entity.pdbx_description
1 polymer ?
#
loop_
_entity_poly.entity_id
_entity_poly.type
_entity_poly.pdbx_seq_one_letter_code
_entity_poly.pdbx_strand_id
1 'polypeptide(L)'
;MQMNGYSVISLDYNFDYGQFHKPELQGKAKNTLVEFFSFVRSTFDSLIETGRILQDLYYDCLAFCPKGKKVFEEWLKSDDFGASRYIAKSAMEIYLWFNKLAPKVQNLLRQNVQNWSVSALRQLTKVSTDLVKELVAGGKKTALEVKEEGEKDREKEGESVVEKSSQSCFNEKESSETSNSFTSPLLKAELAPGIRIIVTGDNYGWNGHKGIVLSQNGESWWVLLDHVVAQGSTTKSLYKSNQIEIEGIVENPDTKDVFTAVQVEKKIKEILAQRDTEKESSLEQERIAALKEIELQSAAALEKTKREKEELAQKLLDKERELEKVRSLTIKNQQLEQRISDLENTGNNGISNILNYSELEERIAPLTSEIERLNSINSSQEKEVAQLKSINSKQREKIQLLSQKDVYDKEEEIIAKFGELGEQSGWGGWSRRGYRNTSGILHTGINAIAAFVADLSKEHNYQTSL
;
A
#
# COMPACT_ATOMS: atom_id res chain seq x y z
N MET A 1 13.81 -21.82 -40.53
CA MET A 1 13.96 -20.35 -40.64
C MET A 1 12.65 -19.80 -41.18
N GLN A 2 11.76 -19.38 -40.29
CA GLN A 2 10.54 -18.65 -40.66
C GLN A 2 10.82 -17.16 -40.45
N MET A 3 10.77 -16.39 -41.52
CA MET A 3 10.80 -14.93 -41.48
C MET A 3 9.48 -14.47 -40.85
N ASN A 4 9.55 -13.84 -39.68
CA ASN A 4 8.40 -13.18 -39.08
C ASN A 4 7.88 -12.10 -40.04
N GLY A 5 6.62 -12.23 -40.46
CA GLY A 5 5.94 -11.24 -41.27
C GLY A 5 5.71 -9.97 -40.45
N TYR A 6 6.50 -8.93 -40.71
CA TYR A 6 6.23 -7.59 -40.20
C TYR A 6 5.02 -7.03 -40.96
N SER A 7 3.90 -6.82 -40.26
CA SER A 7 2.77 -6.06 -40.78
C SER A 7 3.26 -4.64 -41.11
N VAL A 8 3.25 -4.27 -42.39
CA VAL A 8 3.56 -2.91 -42.83
C VAL A 8 2.46 -2.00 -42.30
N ILE A 9 2.79 -1.14 -41.34
CA ILE A 9 1.87 -0.12 -40.84
C ILE A 9 1.70 0.90 -41.97
N SER A 10 0.54 0.90 -42.62
CA SER A 10 0.17 1.97 -43.55
C SER A 10 -0.18 3.22 -42.73
N LEU A 11 0.70 4.21 -42.75
CA LEU A 11 0.49 5.50 -42.07
C LEU A 11 -0.07 6.50 -43.07
N ASP A 12 -1.22 7.09 -42.75
CA ASP A 12 -1.73 8.27 -43.44
C ASP A 12 -1.01 9.50 -42.91
N TYR A 13 -0.34 10.22 -43.81
CA TYR A 13 0.44 11.41 -43.50
C TYR A 13 -0.43 12.67 -43.64
N ASN A 14 -0.75 13.30 -42.51
CA ASN A 14 -1.53 14.53 -42.43
C ASN A 14 -0.63 15.78 -42.32
N PHE A 15 0.64 15.62 -41.93
CA PHE A 15 1.59 16.71 -41.91
C PHE A 15 2.08 17.09 -43.32
N ASP A 16 2.25 18.38 -43.59
CA ASP A 16 2.91 18.86 -44.81
C ASP A 16 4.43 18.65 -44.72
N TYR A 17 4.89 17.48 -45.17
CA TYR A 17 6.32 17.15 -45.21
C TYR A 17 7.12 18.09 -46.14
N GLY A 18 6.49 18.85 -47.04
CA GLY A 18 7.15 19.88 -47.83
C GLY A 18 7.83 20.97 -46.99
N GLN A 19 7.41 21.14 -45.73
CA GLN A 19 8.06 22.07 -44.79
C GLN A 19 9.49 21.66 -44.40
N PHE A 20 9.83 20.37 -44.49
CA PHE A 20 11.23 19.94 -44.43
C PHE A 20 11.88 20.27 -45.77
N HIS A 21 12.65 21.36 -45.81
CA HIS A 21 13.17 21.95 -47.05
C HIS A 21 14.07 21.01 -47.87
N LYS A 22 14.65 19.98 -47.24
CA LYS A 22 15.45 18.95 -47.92
C LYS A 22 14.64 17.66 -48.10
N PRO A 23 14.60 17.06 -49.31
CA PRO A 23 13.95 15.78 -49.55
C PRO A 23 14.46 14.65 -48.65
N GLU A 24 15.76 14.66 -48.32
CA GLU A 24 16.37 13.71 -47.39
C GLU A 24 15.75 13.79 -45.98
N LEU A 25 15.44 15.01 -45.51
CA LEU A 25 14.79 15.21 -44.21
C LEU A 25 13.32 14.77 -44.23
N GLN A 26 12.64 14.93 -45.35
CA GLN A 26 11.29 14.41 -45.54
C GLN A 26 11.27 12.89 -45.41
N GLY A 27 12.19 12.22 -46.12
CA GLY A 27 12.35 10.77 -46.03
C GLY A 27 12.73 10.32 -44.61
N LYS A 28 13.68 11.01 -43.98
CA LYS A 28 14.10 10.72 -42.60
C LYS A 28 12.96 10.90 -41.60
N ALA A 29 12.15 11.96 -41.72
CA ALA A 29 11.00 12.19 -40.86
C ALA A 29 9.93 11.09 -41.02
N LYS A 30 9.60 10.71 -42.25
CA LYS A 30 8.67 9.60 -42.53
C LYS A 30 9.16 8.27 -41.97
N ASN A 31 10.44 7.94 -42.21
CA ASN A 31 11.05 6.72 -41.68
C ASN A 31 11.07 6.73 -40.15
N THR A 32 11.43 7.86 -39.53
CA THR A 32 11.42 8.03 -38.08
C THR A 32 10.03 7.79 -37.50
N LEU A 33 8.96 8.24 -38.18
CA LEU A 33 7.59 8.00 -37.77
C LEU A 33 7.21 6.51 -37.83
N VAL A 34 7.57 5.82 -38.91
CA VAL A 34 7.34 4.38 -39.08
C VAL A 34 8.09 3.58 -37.99
N GLU A 35 9.35 3.92 -37.76
CA GLU A 35 10.18 3.30 -36.73
C GLU A 35 9.61 3.56 -35.34
N PHE A 36 9.20 4.80 -35.04
CA PHE A 36 8.57 5.17 -33.78
C PHE A 36 7.38 4.24 -33.46
N PHE A 37 6.46 4.03 -34.40
CA PHE A 37 5.30 3.16 -34.15
C PHE A 37 5.66 1.67 -34.02
N SER A 38 6.77 1.25 -34.62
CA SER A 38 7.30 -0.10 -34.49
C SER A 38 7.93 -0.36 -33.10
N PHE A 39 8.54 0.66 -32.49
CA PHE A 39 9.33 0.53 -31.26
C PHE A 39 8.59 0.83 -29.96
N VAL A 40 7.61 1.73 -29.98
CA VAL A 40 6.95 2.33 -28.79
C VAL A 40 6.35 1.34 -27.79
N ARG A 41 6.21 0.06 -28.14
CA ARG A 41 5.55 -0.95 -27.29
C ARG A 41 6.44 -1.99 -26.61
N SER A 42 7.75 -2.01 -26.84
CA SER A 42 8.56 -3.20 -26.49
C SER A 42 9.40 -3.09 -25.22
N THR A 43 10.28 -2.09 -25.09
CA THR A 43 11.28 -2.05 -24.00
C THR A 43 11.80 -0.64 -23.69
N PHE A 44 12.51 -0.48 -22.57
CA PHE A 44 13.24 0.76 -22.25
C PHE A 44 14.31 1.07 -23.31
N ASP A 45 15.04 0.05 -23.78
CA ASP A 45 16.07 0.25 -24.82
C ASP A 45 15.47 0.75 -26.13
N SER A 46 14.32 0.21 -26.54
CA SER A 46 13.57 0.70 -27.70
C SER A 46 13.13 2.15 -27.52
N LEU A 47 12.73 2.55 -26.30
CA LEU A 47 12.36 3.92 -25.98
C LEU A 47 13.56 4.88 -26.06
N ILE A 48 14.72 4.46 -25.56
CA ILE A 48 15.98 5.22 -25.64
C ILE A 48 16.40 5.40 -27.10
N GLU A 49 16.32 4.34 -27.91
CA GLU A 49 16.67 4.40 -29.33
C GLU A 49 15.72 5.30 -30.11
N THR A 50 14.42 5.20 -29.83
CA THR A 50 13.41 6.10 -30.39
C THR A 50 13.70 7.56 -30.02
N GLY A 51 14.05 7.83 -28.75
CA GLY A 51 14.45 9.15 -28.29
C GLY A 51 15.68 9.68 -29.01
N ARG A 52 16.68 8.84 -29.27
CA ARG A 52 17.89 9.16 -30.05
C ARG A 52 17.53 9.58 -31.47
N ILE A 53 16.76 8.76 -32.19
CA ILE A 53 16.42 9.01 -33.59
C ILE A 53 15.62 10.31 -33.73
N LEU A 54 14.65 10.56 -32.83
CA LEU A 54 13.91 11.81 -32.78
C LEU A 54 14.81 13.02 -32.49
N GLN A 55 15.79 12.86 -31.60
CA GLN A 55 16.74 13.91 -31.26
C GLN A 55 17.70 14.22 -32.42
N ASP A 56 18.15 13.19 -33.13
CA ASP A 56 18.99 13.35 -34.33
C ASP A 56 18.23 14.08 -35.43
N LEU A 57 16.97 13.72 -35.68
CA LEU A 57 16.11 14.42 -36.63
C LEU A 57 15.88 15.88 -36.22
N TYR A 58 15.69 16.15 -34.92
CA TYR A 58 15.59 17.52 -34.42
C TYR A 58 16.86 18.33 -34.72
N TYR A 59 18.05 17.78 -34.48
CA TYR A 59 19.31 18.45 -34.80
C TYR A 59 19.49 18.67 -36.30
N ASP A 60 19.12 17.70 -37.15
CA ASP A 60 19.16 17.89 -38.59
C ASP A 60 18.19 18.99 -39.05
N CYS A 61 17.00 19.08 -38.44
CA CYS A 61 16.08 20.17 -38.72
C CYS A 61 16.71 21.52 -38.36
N LEU A 62 17.38 21.63 -37.20
CA LEU A 62 18.07 22.85 -36.81
C LEU A 62 19.21 23.22 -37.78
N ALA A 63 19.94 22.22 -38.29
CA ALA A 63 21.09 22.43 -39.17
C ALA A 63 20.68 22.78 -40.61
N PHE A 64 19.58 22.22 -41.11
CA PHE A 64 19.29 22.21 -42.55
C PHE A 64 17.93 22.80 -42.96
N CYS A 65 17.05 23.17 -42.02
CA CYS A 65 15.77 23.81 -42.31
C CYS A 65 15.72 25.24 -41.76
N PRO A 66 15.38 26.25 -42.59
CA PRO A 66 14.95 27.55 -42.10
C PRO A 66 13.78 27.38 -41.13
N LYS A 67 13.90 27.90 -39.91
CA LYS A 67 12.92 27.69 -38.82
C LYS A 67 12.75 26.21 -38.43
N GLY A 68 13.78 25.38 -38.57
CA GLY A 68 13.72 23.94 -38.31
C GLY A 68 13.16 23.55 -36.93
N LYS A 69 13.44 24.34 -35.89
CA LYS A 69 12.81 24.15 -34.57
C LYS A 69 11.28 24.17 -34.65
N LYS A 70 10.72 25.18 -35.32
CA LYS A 70 9.28 25.35 -35.48
C LYS A 70 8.69 24.21 -36.31
N VAL A 71 9.33 23.86 -37.43
CA VAL A 71 8.89 22.77 -38.32
C VAL A 71 8.85 21.45 -37.56
N PHE A 72 9.90 21.11 -36.80
CA PHE A 72 9.93 19.90 -36.00
C PHE A 72 8.86 19.89 -34.90
N GLU A 73 8.65 21.02 -34.21
CA GLU A 73 7.59 21.13 -33.20
C GLU A 73 6.19 20.98 -33.80
N GLU A 74 5.94 21.53 -34.99
CA GLU A 74 4.68 21.41 -35.72
C GLU A 74 4.47 19.97 -36.21
N TRP A 75 5.51 19.32 -36.73
CA TRP A 75 5.48 17.90 -37.09
C TRP A 75 5.16 17.02 -35.88
N LEU A 76 5.81 17.25 -34.74
CA LEU A 76 5.52 16.51 -33.50
C LEU A 76 4.10 16.80 -32.95
N LYS A 77 3.54 17.98 -33.26
CA LYS A 77 2.17 18.39 -32.92
C LYS A 77 1.13 17.98 -33.97
N SER A 78 1.55 17.38 -35.07
CA SER A 78 0.62 16.92 -36.11
C SER A 78 -0.18 15.70 -35.64
N ASP A 79 -1.21 15.36 -36.42
CA ASP A 79 -2.05 14.19 -36.18
C ASP A 79 -1.36 12.88 -36.58
N ASP A 80 -0.22 12.94 -37.29
CA ASP A 80 0.60 11.77 -37.64
C ASP A 80 1.05 10.98 -36.40
N PHE A 81 1.28 11.67 -35.27
CA PHE A 81 1.60 11.04 -33.99
C PHE A 81 0.36 10.65 -33.18
N GLY A 82 -0.80 11.25 -33.49
CA GLY A 82 -2.06 11.07 -32.77
C GLY A 82 -1.91 11.11 -31.25
N ALA A 83 -2.51 10.13 -30.57
CA ALA A 83 -2.42 9.96 -29.12
C ALA A 83 -1.01 9.62 -28.61
N SER A 84 -0.08 9.20 -29.48
CA SER A 84 1.29 8.80 -29.10
C SER A 84 2.26 9.98 -29.00
N ARG A 85 1.81 11.20 -29.28
CA ARG A 85 2.60 12.44 -29.15
C ARG A 85 3.31 12.58 -27.81
N TYR A 86 2.64 12.22 -26.71
CA TYR A 86 3.25 12.31 -25.38
C TYR A 86 4.42 11.34 -25.22
N ILE A 87 4.38 10.17 -25.88
CA ILE A 87 5.45 9.17 -25.84
C ILE A 87 6.67 9.69 -26.58
N ALA A 88 6.50 10.27 -27.76
CA ALA A 88 7.60 10.84 -28.53
C ALA A 88 8.35 11.93 -27.74
N LYS A 89 7.60 12.85 -27.11
CA LYS A 89 8.18 13.88 -26.21
C LYS A 89 8.90 13.26 -25.02
N SER A 90 8.30 12.26 -24.39
CA SER A 90 8.89 11.59 -23.23
C SER A 90 10.16 10.83 -23.62
N ALA A 91 10.19 10.17 -24.78
CA ALA A 91 11.35 9.44 -25.27
C ALA A 91 12.55 10.36 -25.48
N MET A 92 12.36 11.54 -26.09
CA MET A 92 13.42 12.55 -26.23
C MET A 92 13.93 13.05 -24.87
N GLU A 93 13.01 13.36 -23.94
CA GLU A 93 13.35 13.81 -22.58
C GLU A 93 14.18 12.76 -21.83
N ILE A 94 13.72 11.50 -21.86
CA ILE A 94 14.37 10.36 -21.20
C ILE A 94 15.73 10.08 -21.84
N TYR A 95 15.87 10.13 -23.16
CA TYR A 95 17.15 9.93 -23.86
C TYR A 95 18.19 10.97 -23.44
N LEU A 96 17.82 12.26 -23.43
CA LEU A 96 18.72 13.34 -23.02
C LEU A 96 19.14 13.23 -21.56
N TRP A 97 18.24 12.81 -20.67
CA TRP A 97 18.54 12.54 -19.28
C TRP A 97 19.48 11.33 -19.13
N PHE A 98 19.14 10.22 -19.78
CA PHE A 98 19.89 8.97 -19.71
C PHE A 98 21.34 9.13 -20.13
N ASN A 99 21.60 9.89 -21.21
CA ASN A 99 22.95 10.17 -21.68
C ASN A 99 23.82 10.99 -20.72
N LYS A 100 23.21 11.73 -19.78
CA LYS A 100 23.94 12.49 -18.76
C LYS A 100 24.33 11.65 -17.55
N LEU A 101 23.76 10.46 -17.40
CA LEU A 101 24.03 9.57 -16.27
C LEU A 101 25.39 8.88 -16.42
N ALA A 102 25.99 8.53 -15.28
CA ALA A 102 27.21 7.72 -15.28
C ALA A 102 26.95 6.33 -15.89
N PRO A 103 27.92 5.71 -16.61
CA PRO A 103 27.73 4.42 -17.26
C PRO A 103 27.23 3.30 -16.34
N LYS A 104 27.64 3.32 -15.06
CA LYS A 104 27.17 2.36 -14.06
C LYS A 104 25.65 2.47 -13.82
N VAL A 105 25.13 3.70 -13.74
CA VAL A 105 23.70 3.95 -13.54
C VAL A 105 22.91 3.63 -14.80
N GLN A 106 23.47 3.93 -15.98
CA GLN A 106 22.87 3.55 -17.26
C GLN A 106 22.67 2.03 -17.36
N ASN A 107 23.69 1.24 -17.00
CA ASN A 107 23.60 -0.22 -17.00
C ASN A 107 22.55 -0.73 -16.00
N LEU A 108 22.49 -0.14 -14.80
CA LEU A 108 21.49 -0.49 -13.79
C LEU A 108 20.06 -0.24 -14.31
N LEU A 109 19.82 0.90 -14.96
CA LEU A 109 18.53 1.21 -15.58
C LEU A 109 18.18 0.18 -16.65
N ARG A 110 19.10 -0.09 -17.59
CA ARG A 110 18.87 -1.09 -18.65
C ARG A 110 18.56 -2.49 -18.09
N GLN A 111 19.02 -2.84 -16.90
CA GLN A 111 18.71 -4.17 -16.33
C GLN A 111 17.32 -4.21 -15.68
N ASN A 112 16.89 -3.12 -15.05
CA ASN A 112 15.77 -3.16 -14.11
C ASN A 112 14.51 -2.42 -14.58
N VAL A 113 14.61 -1.52 -15.56
CA VAL A 113 13.47 -0.69 -16.00
C VAL A 113 12.87 -1.06 -17.36
N GLN A 114 13.26 -2.20 -17.94
CA GLN A 114 12.86 -2.61 -19.29
C GLN A 114 11.34 -2.63 -19.52
N ASN A 115 10.57 -2.98 -18.49
CA ASN A 115 9.12 -3.14 -18.55
C ASN A 115 8.36 -2.06 -17.77
N TRP A 116 8.99 -0.93 -17.47
CA TRP A 116 8.35 0.19 -16.79
C TRP A 116 7.49 1.00 -17.77
N SER A 117 6.47 1.69 -17.24
CA SER A 117 5.65 2.57 -18.07
C SER A 117 6.42 3.84 -18.43
N VAL A 118 6.14 4.41 -19.61
CA VAL A 118 6.74 5.68 -20.06
C VAL A 118 6.51 6.80 -19.04
N SER A 119 5.33 6.84 -18.42
CA SER A 119 5.02 7.81 -17.36
C SER A 119 5.91 7.65 -16.13
N ALA A 120 6.22 6.42 -15.70
CA ALA A 120 7.11 6.18 -14.56
C ALA A 120 8.55 6.55 -14.89
N LEU A 121 9.02 6.16 -16.08
CA LEU A 121 10.34 6.52 -16.59
C LEU A 121 10.52 8.04 -16.70
N ARG A 122 9.47 8.76 -17.09
CA ARG A 122 9.47 10.22 -17.13
C ARG A 122 9.48 10.87 -15.73
N GLN A 123 9.02 10.20 -14.69
CA GLN A 123 9.19 10.72 -13.32
C GLN A 123 10.62 10.46 -12.81
N LEU A 124 11.27 9.37 -13.24
CA LEU A 124 12.67 9.11 -12.91
C LEU A 124 13.62 10.22 -13.40
N THR A 125 13.28 10.91 -14.49
CA THR A 125 14.10 12.05 -14.97
C THR A 125 14.12 13.25 -14.03
N LYS A 126 13.22 13.28 -13.03
CA LYS A 126 13.03 14.40 -12.10
C LYS A 126 13.57 14.17 -10.71
N VAL A 127 14.06 12.97 -10.42
CA VAL A 127 14.61 12.61 -9.11
C VAL A 127 16.14 12.69 -9.12
N SER A 128 16.72 12.77 -7.92
CA SER A 128 18.18 12.78 -7.75
C SER A 128 18.79 11.46 -8.24
N THR A 129 20.06 11.50 -8.69
CA THR A 129 20.72 10.30 -9.26
C THR A 129 20.90 9.19 -8.21
N ASP A 130 20.99 9.54 -6.93
CA ASP A 130 21.10 8.55 -5.86
C ASP A 130 19.75 7.89 -5.58
N LEU A 131 18.65 8.65 -5.58
CA LEU A 131 17.30 8.09 -5.47
C LEU A 131 16.95 7.21 -6.68
N VAL A 132 17.44 7.53 -7.89
CA VAL A 132 17.29 6.65 -9.06
C VAL A 132 17.87 5.26 -8.78
N LYS A 133 19.06 5.17 -8.17
CA LYS A 133 19.67 3.85 -7.88
C LYS A 133 18.82 3.05 -6.91
N GLU A 134 18.29 3.70 -5.88
CA GLU A 134 17.43 3.07 -4.87
C GLU A 134 16.10 2.60 -5.47
N LEU A 135 15.40 3.49 -6.18
CA LEU A 135 14.11 3.17 -6.80
C LEU A 135 14.22 2.04 -7.83
N VAL A 136 15.30 2.01 -8.59
CA VAL A 136 15.53 1.01 -9.64
C VAL A 136 15.92 -0.34 -9.03
N ALA A 137 16.62 -0.36 -7.90
CA ALA A 137 16.94 -1.59 -7.16
C ALA A 137 15.69 -2.22 -6.51
N GLY A 138 14.71 -1.40 -6.12
CA GLY A 138 13.45 -1.84 -5.50
C GLY A 138 12.43 -2.50 -6.43
N GLY A 139 12.79 -2.80 -7.67
CA GLY A 139 11.91 -3.42 -8.66
C GLY A 139 10.92 -2.45 -9.32
N LYS A 140 9.94 -2.97 -10.04
CA LYS A 140 9.03 -2.14 -10.86
C LYS A 140 8.18 -1.20 -10.01
N LYS A 141 8.25 0.10 -10.31
CA LYS A 141 7.46 1.15 -9.65
C LYS A 141 6.45 1.82 -10.59
N THR A 142 5.37 2.33 -10.01
CA THR A 142 4.39 3.16 -10.72
C THR A 142 4.86 4.60 -10.81
N ALA A 143 4.26 5.40 -11.71
CA ALA A 143 4.60 6.81 -11.84
C ALA A 143 4.23 7.62 -10.58
N LEU A 144 3.22 7.19 -9.84
CA LEU A 144 2.80 7.82 -8.59
C LEU A 144 3.84 7.56 -7.49
N GLU A 145 4.25 6.30 -7.32
CA GLU A 145 5.28 5.90 -6.36
C GLU A 145 6.60 6.62 -6.59
N VAL A 146 7.09 6.70 -7.85
CA VAL A 146 8.32 7.42 -8.18
C VAL A 146 8.20 8.91 -7.85
N LYS A 147 7.00 9.49 -8.03
CA LYS A 147 6.75 10.90 -7.74
C LYS A 147 6.74 11.16 -6.23
N GLU A 148 6.03 10.33 -5.46
CA GLU A 148 5.95 10.45 -4.00
C GLU A 148 7.33 10.31 -3.34
N GLU A 149 8.13 9.33 -3.77
CA GLU A 149 9.49 9.15 -3.24
C GLU A 149 10.40 10.32 -3.61
N GLY A 150 10.22 10.88 -4.82
CA GLY A 150 10.92 12.08 -5.27
C GLY A 150 10.54 13.36 -4.52
N GLU A 151 9.30 13.48 -4.06
CA GLU A 151 8.85 14.61 -3.23
C GLU A 151 9.45 14.51 -1.82
N LYS A 152 9.50 13.30 -1.23
CA LYS A 152 10.15 13.05 0.08
C LYS A 152 11.65 13.35 0.08
N ASP A 153 12.35 13.06 -1.01
CA ASP A 153 13.80 13.34 -1.16
C ASP A 153 14.07 14.86 -1.15
N ARG A 154 13.20 15.63 -1.82
CA ARG A 154 13.30 17.11 -1.86
C ARG A 154 12.97 17.76 -0.53
N GLU A 155 12.02 17.22 0.23
CA GLU A 155 11.71 17.70 1.58
C GLU A 155 12.89 17.46 2.54
N LYS A 156 13.54 16.30 2.43
CA LYS A 156 14.74 15.98 3.23
C LYS A 156 15.95 16.85 2.89
N GLU A 157 16.14 17.22 1.62
CA GLU A 157 17.19 18.17 1.22
C GLU A 157 16.88 19.62 1.65
N GLY A 158 15.60 19.98 1.80
CA GLY A 158 15.17 21.32 2.22
C GLY A 158 15.29 21.61 3.73
N GLU A 159 15.26 20.57 4.58
CA GLU A 159 15.27 20.71 6.04
C GLU A 159 16.67 20.66 6.68
N SER A 160 17.71 20.41 5.88
CA SER A 160 19.09 20.24 6.35
C SER A 160 19.85 21.56 6.62
N VAL A 161 19.23 22.72 6.44
CA VAL A 161 19.88 24.02 6.62
C VAL A 161 18.97 24.94 7.42
N VAL A 162 18.94 24.80 8.76
CA VAL A 162 18.83 25.89 9.75
C VAL A 162 18.78 25.30 11.17
N GLU A 163 19.77 25.72 11.96
CA GLU A 163 19.78 25.86 13.43
C GLU A 163 19.79 24.63 14.34
N LYS A 164 21.04 24.20 14.63
CA LYS A 164 21.51 23.97 16.01
C LYS A 164 21.22 25.20 16.88
N SER A 165 20.55 25.04 18.03
CA SER A 165 21.09 25.45 19.35
C SER A 165 20.12 25.13 20.50
N SER A 166 20.70 24.70 21.64
CA SER A 166 20.27 24.95 23.02
C SER A 166 18.98 24.27 23.52
N GLN A 167 19.00 23.23 24.38
CA GLN A 167 19.49 23.14 25.76
C GLN A 167 18.54 23.72 26.84
N SER A 168 18.01 22.77 27.63
CA SER A 168 17.71 22.79 29.07
C SER A 168 16.51 23.56 29.66
N CYS A 169 15.75 22.78 30.45
CA CYS A 169 15.33 22.99 31.84
C CYS A 169 14.25 24.03 32.19
N PHE A 170 13.18 23.49 32.80
CA PHE A 170 12.48 23.91 34.02
C PHE A 170 12.41 25.40 34.37
N ASN A 171 11.19 25.87 34.67
CA ASN A 171 10.92 26.45 35.99
C ASN A 171 9.43 26.42 36.35
N GLU A 172 9.18 25.90 37.54
CA GLU A 172 7.96 26.06 38.32
C GLU A 172 7.73 27.53 38.70
N LYS A 173 6.48 27.89 38.95
CA LYS A 173 6.16 29.05 39.78
C LYS A 173 5.00 28.72 40.71
N GLU A 174 5.34 28.69 41.99
CA GLU A 174 4.46 28.65 43.14
C GLU A 174 3.43 29.80 43.12
N SER A 175 2.26 29.53 43.69
CA SER A 175 1.68 30.45 44.67
C SER A 175 0.70 29.70 45.58
N SER A 176 1.06 29.76 46.86
CA SER A 176 0.37 29.39 48.09
C SER A 176 -1.01 30.01 48.27
N GLU A 177 -1.90 29.30 48.98
CA GLU A 177 -2.79 29.93 49.97
C GLU A 177 -3.18 28.96 51.10
N THR A 178 -3.07 29.50 52.31
CA THR A 178 -3.26 28.96 53.66
C THR A 178 -4.72 28.79 54.07
N SER A 179 -5.03 27.81 54.93
CA SER A 179 -5.96 27.93 56.08
C SER A 179 -6.00 26.65 56.97
N ASN A 180 -5.56 26.81 58.22
CA ASN A 180 -6.06 26.31 59.53
C ASN A 180 -7.29 25.38 59.54
N SER A 181 -7.56 24.47 60.48
CA SER A 181 -6.99 24.03 61.77
C SER A 181 -7.87 22.83 62.20
N PHE A 182 -7.36 21.81 62.91
CA PHE A 182 -7.91 21.28 64.18
C PHE A 182 -7.21 19.98 64.63
N THR A 183 -6.93 19.96 65.93
CA THR A 183 -6.15 19.01 66.73
C THR A 183 -6.97 17.81 67.23
N SER A 184 -6.36 16.61 67.33
CA SER A 184 -6.24 15.85 68.60
C SER A 184 -5.56 14.47 68.42
N PRO A 185 -5.00 13.88 69.50
CA PRO A 185 -3.76 13.10 69.45
C PRO A 185 -4.01 11.60 69.66
N LEU A 186 -3.54 10.76 68.74
CA LEU A 186 -3.38 9.34 69.00
C LEU A 186 -2.20 8.79 68.19
N LEU A 187 -1.18 8.33 68.92
CA LEU A 187 -0.06 7.48 68.49
C LEU A 187 0.42 7.70 67.04
N LYS A 188 1.41 8.58 66.87
CA LYS A 188 2.15 8.76 65.60
C LYS A 188 2.82 7.44 65.19
N ALA A 189 2.11 6.62 64.43
CA ALA A 189 2.74 5.64 63.57
C ALA A 189 3.47 6.44 62.48
N GLU A 190 4.80 6.37 62.51
CA GLU A 190 5.66 7.10 61.59
C GLU A 190 5.48 6.52 60.18
N LEU A 191 5.10 7.36 59.22
CA LEU A 191 4.99 6.96 57.82
C LEU A 191 6.37 6.48 57.33
N ALA A 192 6.40 5.32 56.68
CA ALA A 192 7.61 4.72 56.13
C ALA A 192 7.29 4.05 54.79
N PRO A 193 8.28 3.88 53.90
CA PRO A 193 8.13 3.08 52.70
C PRO A 193 7.59 1.68 53.01
N GLY A 194 6.58 1.23 52.25
CA GLY A 194 5.89 -0.04 52.42
C GLY A 194 4.60 0.01 53.24
N ILE A 195 4.30 1.14 53.91
CA ILE A 195 3.06 1.28 54.70
C ILE A 195 1.85 1.51 53.78
N ARG A 196 0.75 0.82 54.11
CA ARG A 196 -0.57 0.99 53.50
C ARG A 196 -1.24 2.25 54.03
N ILE A 197 -1.74 3.08 53.12
CA ILE A 197 -2.40 4.35 53.46
C ILE A 197 -3.73 4.50 52.74
N ILE A 198 -4.55 5.41 53.25
CA ILE A 198 -5.78 5.92 52.64
C ILE A 198 -5.58 7.43 52.44
N VAL A 199 -5.93 7.93 51.25
CA VAL A 199 -5.86 9.37 50.95
C VAL A 199 -7.08 10.07 51.55
N THR A 200 -6.89 11.12 52.35
CA THR A 200 -7.98 11.81 53.09
C THR A 200 -8.09 13.31 52.84
N GLY A 201 -7.16 13.93 52.10
CA GLY A 201 -7.10 15.39 51.91
C GLY A 201 -6.67 15.85 50.52
N ASP A 202 -7.04 15.11 49.47
CA ASP A 202 -6.71 15.44 48.09
C ASP A 202 -7.82 16.22 47.35
N ASN A 203 -7.40 17.15 46.48
CA ASN A 203 -8.29 18.00 45.68
C ASN A 203 -8.61 17.41 44.30
N TYR A 204 -7.92 16.34 43.89
CA TYR A 204 -8.07 15.71 42.56
C TYR A 204 -9.02 14.51 42.57
N GLY A 205 -9.81 14.34 43.64
CA GLY A 205 -10.83 13.30 43.74
C GLY A 205 -10.33 11.94 44.24
N TRP A 206 -9.09 11.84 44.71
CA TRP A 206 -8.52 10.58 45.19
C TRP A 206 -8.86 10.25 46.66
N ASN A 207 -9.75 11.01 47.30
CA ASN A 207 -10.14 10.76 48.69
C ASN A 207 -10.80 9.38 48.86
N GLY A 208 -10.35 8.62 49.86
CA GLY A 208 -10.78 7.25 50.14
C GLY A 208 -10.02 6.18 49.36
N HIS A 209 -9.16 6.54 48.39
CA HIS A 209 -8.36 5.56 47.66
C HIS A 209 -7.20 5.04 48.52
N LYS A 210 -6.96 3.73 48.39
CA LYS A 210 -5.89 3.02 49.09
C LYS A 210 -4.63 2.96 48.24
N GLY A 211 -3.48 2.96 48.90
CA GLY A 211 -2.19 2.83 48.24
C GLY A 211 -1.06 2.44 49.18
N ILE A 212 0.14 2.36 48.63
CA ILE A 212 1.36 2.02 49.37
C ILE A 212 2.37 3.15 49.21
N VAL A 213 2.97 3.56 50.33
CA VAL A 213 4.07 4.53 50.34
C VAL A 213 5.32 3.90 49.73
N LEU A 214 5.94 4.56 48.75
CA LEU A 214 7.13 4.08 48.07
C LEU A 214 8.42 4.74 48.56
N SER A 215 8.39 6.07 48.73
CA SER A 215 9.54 6.85 49.18
C SER A 215 9.12 8.22 49.69
N GLN A 216 9.98 8.84 50.49
CA GLN A 216 9.81 10.20 50.98
C GLN A 216 10.52 11.19 50.07
N ASN A 217 9.90 12.34 49.82
CA ASN A 217 10.49 13.49 49.14
C ASN A 217 10.20 14.77 49.95
N GLY A 218 11.13 15.14 50.82
CA GLY A 218 10.95 16.24 51.78
C GLY A 218 9.80 15.95 52.75
N GLU A 219 8.82 16.84 52.83
CA GLU A 219 7.62 16.69 53.66
C GLU A 219 6.49 15.88 53.01
N SER A 220 6.72 15.41 51.78
CA SER A 220 5.74 14.69 50.96
C SER A 220 6.17 13.25 50.68
N TRP A 221 5.20 12.42 50.31
CA TRP A 221 5.33 10.97 50.16
C TRP A 221 4.86 10.54 48.78
N TRP A 222 5.70 9.80 48.07
CA TRP A 222 5.33 9.15 46.83
C TRP A 222 4.49 7.92 47.16
N VAL A 223 3.24 7.92 46.71
CA VAL A 223 2.28 6.84 46.92
C VAL A 223 1.89 6.24 45.58
N LEU A 224 1.85 4.92 45.52
CA LEU A 224 1.24 4.18 44.42
C LEU A 224 -0.16 3.73 44.84
N LEU A 225 -1.18 4.22 44.15
CA LEU A 225 -2.58 3.91 44.45
C LEU A 225 -3.01 2.59 43.79
N ASP A 226 -3.77 1.78 44.51
CA ASP A 226 -4.25 0.48 44.04
C ASP A 226 -5.07 0.59 42.75
N HIS A 227 -5.87 1.66 42.62
CA HIS A 227 -6.71 1.89 41.44
C HIS A 227 -5.87 2.15 40.18
N VAL A 228 -4.74 2.85 40.31
CA VAL A 228 -3.82 3.13 39.20
C VAL A 228 -3.15 1.84 38.74
N VAL A 229 -2.77 0.97 39.69
CA VAL A 229 -2.22 -0.36 39.41
C VAL A 229 -3.24 -1.27 38.73
N ALA A 230 -4.50 -1.25 39.17
CA ALA A 230 -5.58 -2.04 38.57
C ALA A 230 -5.87 -1.64 37.11
N GLN A 231 -5.58 -0.39 36.74
CA GLN A 231 -5.66 0.09 35.36
C GLN A 231 -4.39 -0.20 34.52
N GLY A 232 -3.41 -0.93 35.07
CA GLY A 232 -2.16 -1.25 34.39
C GLY A 232 -1.16 -0.10 34.33
N SER A 233 -1.39 0.98 35.08
CA SER A 233 -0.49 2.13 35.16
C SER A 233 0.45 2.03 36.37
N THR A 234 1.63 2.65 36.24
CA THR A 234 2.66 2.70 37.30
C THR A 234 2.90 4.13 37.81
N THR A 235 2.01 5.06 37.46
CA THR A 235 2.10 6.47 37.86
C THR A 235 2.02 6.59 39.39
N LYS A 236 2.97 7.32 39.96
CA LYS A 236 3.04 7.62 41.40
C LYS A 236 2.50 9.01 41.65
N SER A 237 1.75 9.17 42.74
CA SER A 237 1.19 10.46 43.16
C SER A 237 1.91 10.95 44.41
N LEU A 238 2.17 12.25 44.50
CA LEU A 238 2.85 12.86 45.63
C LEU A 238 1.82 13.44 46.61
N TYR A 239 1.86 13.02 47.86
CA TYR A 239 0.94 13.50 48.91
C TYR A 239 1.69 14.07 50.11
N LYS A 240 1.18 15.15 50.70
CA LYS A 240 1.69 15.67 51.97
C LYS A 240 1.25 14.78 53.14
N SER A 241 2.00 14.81 54.24
CA SER A 241 1.71 13.99 55.42
C SER A 241 0.31 14.20 56.03
N ASN A 242 -0.33 15.35 55.79
CA ASN A 242 -1.69 15.65 56.23
C ASN A 242 -2.79 15.21 55.23
N GLN A 243 -2.41 14.65 54.08
CA GLN A 243 -3.35 14.20 53.04
C GLN A 243 -3.51 12.68 53.01
N ILE A 244 -2.79 11.96 53.88
CA ILE A 244 -2.77 10.49 53.94
C ILE A 244 -2.88 10.02 55.39
N GLU A 245 -3.62 8.94 55.60
CA GLU A 245 -3.78 8.26 56.88
C GLU A 245 -3.37 6.80 56.75
N ILE A 246 -2.80 6.21 57.79
CA ILE A 246 -2.41 4.80 57.78
C ILE A 246 -3.67 3.95 57.83
N GLU A 247 -3.76 2.97 56.93
CA GLU A 247 -4.86 2.01 56.92
C GLU A 247 -4.82 1.21 58.23
N GLY A 248 -5.76 1.50 59.13
CA GLY A 248 -5.80 0.93 60.48
C GLY A 248 -5.80 -0.60 60.44
N ILE A 249 -4.92 -1.20 61.26
CA ILE A 249 -4.92 -2.63 61.56
C ILE A 249 -6.28 -2.93 62.19
N VAL A 250 -7.16 -3.58 61.43
CA VAL A 250 -8.46 -4.04 61.92
C VAL A 250 -8.21 -5.02 63.07
N GLU A 251 -8.58 -4.60 64.28
CA GLU A 251 -8.75 -5.49 65.42
C GLU A 251 -9.80 -6.55 65.05
N ASN A 252 -9.36 -7.79 64.83
CA ASN A 252 -10.27 -8.92 64.70
C ASN A 252 -10.77 -9.33 66.09
N PRO A 253 -12.09 -9.55 66.27
CA PRO A 253 -12.66 -10.03 67.51
C PRO A 253 -12.50 -11.55 67.65
N ASP A 254 -12.36 -11.98 68.90
CA ASP A 254 -12.58 -13.32 69.45
C ASP A 254 -11.73 -14.51 68.94
N THR A 255 -10.56 -14.65 69.58
CA THR A 255 -9.84 -15.93 69.70
C THR A 255 -10.49 -16.85 70.74
N LYS A 256 -11.37 -17.75 70.31
CA LYS A 256 -11.63 -19.04 70.98
C LYS A 256 -11.90 -20.12 69.94
N ASP A 257 -10.85 -20.59 69.31
CA ASP A 257 -10.68 -22.01 68.97
C ASP A 257 -9.29 -22.18 68.36
N VAL A 258 -8.38 -22.75 69.15
CA VAL A 258 -7.02 -23.03 68.71
C VAL A 258 -7.08 -24.28 67.85
N PHE A 259 -7.22 -24.10 66.53
CA PHE A 259 -7.02 -25.18 65.57
C PHE A 259 -5.59 -25.73 65.76
N THR A 260 -5.47 -27.04 65.95
CA THR A 260 -4.15 -27.69 66.00
C THR A 260 -3.48 -27.57 64.62
N ALA A 261 -2.14 -27.52 64.58
CA ALA A 261 -1.38 -27.33 63.33
C ALA A 261 -1.80 -28.28 62.19
N VAL A 262 -2.20 -29.51 62.54
CA VAL A 262 -2.72 -30.53 61.62
C VAL A 262 -4.09 -30.14 61.03
N GLN A 263 -4.96 -29.50 61.80
CA GLN A 263 -6.25 -29.01 61.33
C GLN A 263 -6.08 -27.79 60.41
N VAL A 264 -5.10 -26.93 60.69
CA VAL A 264 -4.76 -25.79 59.82
C VAL A 264 -4.21 -26.29 58.48
N GLU A 265 -3.26 -27.24 58.48
CA GLU A 265 -2.74 -27.83 57.24
C GLU A 265 -3.82 -28.54 56.41
N LYS A 266 -4.72 -29.29 57.07
CA LYS A 266 -5.84 -29.95 56.39
C LYS A 266 -6.76 -28.92 55.73
N LYS A 267 -7.11 -27.85 56.43
CA LYS A 267 -8.00 -26.78 55.93
C LYS A 267 -7.33 -25.96 54.82
N ILE A 268 -6.02 -25.71 54.90
CA ILE A 268 -5.25 -25.08 53.81
C ILE A 268 -5.27 -25.95 52.55
N LYS A 269 -5.04 -27.27 52.68
CA LYS A 269 -5.12 -28.19 51.53
C LYS A 269 -6.50 -28.23 50.89
N GLU A 270 -7.56 -28.22 51.71
CA GLU A 270 -8.94 -28.25 51.25
C GLU A 270 -9.34 -26.95 50.53
N ILE A 271 -8.93 -25.79 51.05
CA ILE A 271 -9.15 -24.48 50.42
C ILE A 271 -8.37 -24.36 49.10
N LEU A 272 -7.13 -24.84 49.05
CA LEU A 272 -6.34 -24.85 47.82
C LEU A 272 -6.98 -25.75 46.76
N ALA A 273 -7.43 -26.96 47.13
CA ALA A 273 -8.12 -27.86 46.22
C ALA A 273 -9.44 -27.27 45.69
N GLN A 274 -10.24 -26.62 46.55
CA GLN A 274 -11.46 -25.92 46.11
C GLN A 274 -11.15 -24.80 45.13
N ARG A 275 -10.16 -23.95 45.44
CA ARG A 275 -9.74 -22.85 44.57
C ARG A 275 -9.25 -23.35 43.21
N ASP A 276 -8.50 -24.46 43.19
CA ASP A 276 -8.01 -25.04 41.94
C ASP A 276 -9.17 -25.59 41.09
N THR A 277 -10.16 -26.25 41.71
CA THR A 277 -11.37 -26.72 41.00
C THR A 277 -12.24 -25.58 40.47
N GLU A 278 -12.40 -24.48 41.22
CA GLU A 278 -13.15 -23.30 40.78
C GLU A 278 -12.47 -22.57 39.62
N LYS A 279 -11.12 -22.47 39.66
CA LYS A 279 -10.34 -21.91 38.56
C LYS A 279 -10.45 -22.75 37.29
N GLU A 280 -10.37 -24.07 37.40
CA GLU A 280 -10.54 -24.97 36.27
C GLU A 280 -11.95 -24.80 35.64
N SER A 281 -12.99 -24.71 36.48
CA SER A 281 -14.37 -24.48 36.02
C SER A 281 -14.55 -23.10 35.36
N SER A 282 -13.88 -22.06 35.86
CA SER A 282 -13.91 -20.71 35.28
C SER A 282 -13.22 -20.69 33.91
N LEU A 283 -12.05 -21.32 33.80
CA LEU A 283 -11.31 -21.40 32.54
C LEU A 283 -12.06 -22.20 31.48
N GLU A 284 -12.78 -23.25 31.88
CA GLU A 284 -13.59 -24.04 30.94
C GLU A 284 -14.81 -23.25 30.44
N GLN A 285 -15.45 -22.45 31.30
CA GLN A 285 -16.53 -21.54 30.86
C GLN A 285 -16.03 -20.48 29.88
N GLU A 286 -14.85 -19.90 30.12
CA GLU A 286 -14.21 -18.95 29.20
C GLU A 286 -13.87 -19.59 27.85
N ARG A 287 -13.36 -20.83 27.85
CA ARG A 287 -13.11 -21.59 26.61
C ARG A 287 -14.39 -21.84 25.81
N ILE A 288 -15.46 -22.26 26.47
CA ILE A 288 -16.76 -22.50 25.81
C ILE A 288 -17.33 -21.19 25.24
N ALA A 289 -17.19 -20.07 25.94
CA ALA A 289 -17.61 -18.75 25.44
C ALA A 289 -16.80 -18.33 24.21
N ALA A 290 -15.47 -18.49 24.25
CA ALA A 290 -14.59 -18.18 23.13
C ALA A 290 -14.89 -19.05 21.89
N LEU A 291 -15.14 -20.35 22.08
CA LEU A 291 -15.50 -21.24 20.98
C LEU A 291 -16.83 -20.84 20.30
N LYS A 292 -17.84 -20.46 21.09
CA LYS A 292 -19.12 -19.97 20.54
C LYS A 292 -18.96 -18.67 19.77
N GLU A 293 -18.09 -17.77 20.23
CA GLU A 293 -17.83 -16.52 19.54
C GLU A 293 -17.10 -16.74 18.21
N ILE A 294 -16.12 -17.64 18.18
CA ILE A 294 -15.45 -18.06 16.94
C ILE A 294 -16.47 -18.69 15.97
N GLU A 295 -17.35 -19.56 16.45
CA GLU A 295 -18.39 -20.20 15.63
C GLU A 295 -19.35 -19.16 15.03
N LEU A 296 -19.81 -18.20 15.84
CA LEU A 296 -20.68 -17.11 15.40
C LEU A 296 -19.99 -16.22 14.33
N GLN A 297 -18.73 -15.85 14.55
CA GLN A 297 -17.96 -15.07 13.59
C GLN A 297 -17.73 -15.84 12.28
N SER A 298 -17.46 -17.14 12.37
CA SER A 298 -17.29 -18.01 11.20
C SER A 298 -18.59 -18.13 10.38
N ALA A 299 -19.74 -18.24 11.05
CA ALA A 299 -21.05 -18.30 10.40
C ALA A 299 -21.40 -16.97 9.72
N ALA A 300 -21.13 -15.85 10.38
CA ALA A 300 -21.33 -14.51 9.81
C ALA A 300 -20.42 -14.27 8.59
N ALA A 301 -19.16 -14.72 8.63
CA ALA A 301 -18.25 -14.66 7.49
C ALA A 301 -18.75 -15.52 6.33
N LEU A 302 -19.23 -16.74 6.60
CA LEU A 302 -19.79 -17.63 5.58
C LEU A 302 -21.00 -16.98 4.87
N GLU A 303 -21.95 -16.43 5.63
CA GLU A 303 -23.12 -15.72 5.08
C GLU A 303 -22.72 -14.50 4.24
N LYS A 304 -21.72 -13.73 4.69
CA LYS A 304 -21.17 -12.61 3.92
C LYS A 304 -20.61 -13.08 2.58
N THR A 305 -19.78 -14.13 2.59
CA THR A 305 -19.20 -14.67 1.34
C THR A 305 -20.27 -15.25 0.41
N LYS A 306 -21.35 -15.81 0.95
CA LYS A 306 -22.48 -16.30 0.16
C LYS A 306 -23.21 -15.16 -0.55
N ARG A 307 -23.50 -14.05 0.14
CA ARG A 307 -24.11 -12.87 -0.47
C ARG A 307 -23.23 -12.24 -1.55
N GLU A 308 -21.93 -12.13 -1.29
CA GLU A 308 -20.97 -11.61 -2.28
C GLU A 308 -20.92 -12.50 -3.54
N LYS A 309 -21.00 -13.83 -3.40
CA LYS A 309 -21.08 -14.75 -4.52
C LYS A 309 -22.39 -14.61 -5.30
N GLU A 310 -23.53 -14.46 -4.62
CA GLU A 310 -24.83 -14.24 -5.26
C GLU A 310 -24.86 -12.91 -6.03
N GLU A 311 -24.31 -11.83 -5.47
CA GLU A 311 -24.21 -10.54 -6.14
C GLU A 311 -23.31 -10.61 -7.39
N LEU A 312 -22.19 -11.34 -7.29
CA LEU A 312 -21.27 -11.52 -8.41
C LEU A 312 -21.88 -12.38 -9.52
N ALA A 313 -22.64 -13.41 -9.17
CA ALA A 313 -23.41 -14.21 -10.13
C ALA A 313 -24.47 -13.37 -10.84
N GLN A 314 -25.16 -12.48 -10.12
CA GLN A 314 -26.15 -11.57 -10.72
C GLN A 314 -25.50 -10.60 -11.71
N LYS A 315 -24.34 -10.01 -11.35
CA LYS A 315 -23.57 -9.14 -12.25
C LYS A 315 -23.11 -9.85 -13.51
N LEU A 316 -22.72 -11.13 -13.42
CA LEU A 316 -22.36 -11.93 -14.59
C LEU A 316 -23.55 -12.17 -15.52
N LEU A 317 -24.74 -12.49 -14.97
CA LEU A 317 -25.97 -12.65 -15.75
C LEU A 317 -26.39 -11.36 -16.47
N ASP A 318 -26.27 -10.21 -15.80
CA ASP A 318 -26.57 -8.92 -16.41
C ASP A 318 -25.58 -8.60 -17.56
N LYS A 319 -24.30 -8.93 -17.38
CA LYS A 319 -23.27 -8.75 -18.42
C LYS A 319 -23.44 -9.70 -19.60
N GLU A 320 -23.87 -10.94 -19.38
CA GLU A 320 -24.24 -11.85 -20.47
C GLU A 320 -25.42 -11.32 -21.28
N ARG A 321 -26.43 -10.75 -20.62
CA ARG A 321 -27.56 -10.09 -21.32
C ARG A 321 -27.12 -8.88 -22.14
N GLU A 322 -26.16 -8.10 -21.68
CA GLU A 322 -25.58 -7.00 -22.46
C GLU A 322 -24.79 -7.50 -23.67
N LEU A 323 -23.97 -8.56 -23.50
CA LEU A 323 -23.23 -9.17 -24.61
C LEU A 323 -24.16 -9.70 -25.69
N GLU A 324 -25.30 -10.30 -25.31
CA GLU A 324 -26.28 -10.77 -26.29
C GLU A 324 -26.92 -9.63 -27.08
N LYS A 325 -27.18 -8.48 -26.44
CA LYS A 325 -27.61 -7.27 -27.14
C LYS A 325 -26.56 -6.79 -28.14
N VAL A 326 -25.28 -6.76 -27.76
CA VAL A 326 -24.18 -6.35 -28.66
C VAL A 326 -24.05 -7.29 -29.85
N ARG A 327 -24.18 -8.62 -29.63
CA ARG A 327 -24.20 -9.61 -30.72
C ARG A 327 -25.36 -9.36 -31.69
N SER A 328 -26.56 -9.10 -31.17
CA SER A 328 -27.73 -8.80 -32.00
C SER A 328 -27.54 -7.53 -32.84
N LEU A 329 -26.91 -6.50 -32.28
CA LEU A 329 -26.57 -5.27 -33.01
C LEU A 329 -25.49 -5.51 -34.07
N THR A 330 -24.50 -6.34 -33.77
CA THR A 330 -23.45 -6.72 -34.74
C THR A 330 -24.05 -7.42 -35.96
N ILE A 331 -24.97 -8.36 -35.74
CA ILE A 331 -25.69 -9.05 -36.82
C ILE A 331 -26.50 -8.06 -37.65
N LYS A 332 -27.21 -7.12 -37.02
CA LYS A 332 -27.96 -6.08 -37.74
C LYS A 332 -27.05 -5.16 -38.56
N ASN A 333 -25.90 -4.76 -38.02
CA ASN A 333 -24.93 -3.96 -38.76
C ASN A 333 -24.40 -4.69 -39.98
N GLN A 334 -24.07 -5.98 -39.87
CA GLN A 334 -23.66 -6.79 -41.01
C GLN A 334 -24.77 -6.88 -42.09
N GLN A 335 -26.03 -7.02 -41.68
CA GLN A 335 -27.16 -7.00 -42.61
C GLN A 335 -27.33 -5.64 -43.31
N LEU A 336 -27.12 -4.53 -42.60
CA LEU A 336 -27.15 -3.19 -43.17
C LEU A 336 -26.00 -2.96 -44.14
N GLU A 337 -24.78 -3.39 -43.80
CA GLU A 337 -23.61 -3.32 -44.68
C GLU A 337 -23.82 -4.13 -45.98
N GLN A 338 -24.37 -5.35 -45.88
CA GLN A 338 -24.74 -6.13 -47.06
C GLN A 338 -25.76 -5.39 -47.92
N ARG A 339 -26.79 -4.80 -47.30
CA ARG A 339 -27.82 -4.06 -48.03
C ARG A 339 -27.28 -2.79 -48.68
N ILE A 340 -26.34 -2.09 -48.05
CA ILE A 340 -25.65 -0.94 -48.64
C ILE A 340 -24.84 -1.40 -49.86
N SER A 341 -24.08 -2.49 -49.74
CA SER A 341 -23.31 -3.04 -50.86
C SER A 341 -24.21 -3.46 -52.03
N ASP A 342 -25.34 -4.11 -51.75
CA ASP A 342 -26.32 -4.49 -52.77
C ASP A 342 -26.93 -3.26 -53.47
N LEU A 343 -27.22 -2.19 -52.71
CA LEU A 343 -27.72 -0.92 -53.25
C LEU A 343 -26.67 -0.18 -54.09
N GLU A 344 -25.41 -0.18 -53.68
CA GLU A 344 -24.30 0.38 -54.46
C GLU A 344 -24.10 -0.38 -55.78
N ASN A 345 -24.19 -1.71 -55.74
CA ASN A 345 -24.06 -2.57 -56.92
C ASN A 345 -25.26 -2.45 -57.87
N THR A 346 -26.48 -2.25 -57.35
CA THR A 346 -27.67 -2.00 -58.18
C THR A 346 -27.71 -0.58 -58.73
N GLY A 347 -27.19 0.41 -57.99
CA GLY A 347 -26.98 1.78 -58.48
C GLY A 347 -26.00 1.81 -59.67
N ASN A 348 -24.87 1.12 -59.58
CA ASN A 348 -23.87 1.12 -60.66
C ASN A 348 -24.32 0.42 -61.95
N ASN A 349 -25.32 -0.46 -61.89
CA ASN A 349 -25.84 -1.18 -63.07
C ASN A 349 -27.12 -0.56 -63.67
N GLY A 350 -27.70 0.47 -63.03
CA GLY A 350 -28.98 1.07 -63.44
C GLY A 350 -28.96 2.58 -63.67
N ILE A 351 -27.89 3.30 -63.33
CA ILE A 351 -27.81 4.76 -63.50
C ILE A 351 -27.35 5.10 -64.93
N SER A 352 -28.21 4.79 -65.90
CA SER A 352 -28.26 5.56 -67.15
C SER A 352 -29.66 5.99 -67.52
N ASN A 353 -30.69 5.68 -66.73
CA ASN A 353 -32.01 6.25 -66.98
C ASN A 353 -32.77 6.52 -65.68
N ILE A 354 -32.96 7.82 -65.44
CA ILE A 354 -34.08 8.44 -64.73
C ILE A 354 -34.22 7.98 -63.28
N LEU A 355 -33.83 8.80 -62.31
CA LEU A 355 -34.59 8.91 -61.05
C LEU A 355 -34.24 10.20 -60.28
N ASN A 356 -35.28 10.69 -59.63
CA ASN A 356 -35.45 12.01 -59.04
C ASN A 356 -34.63 12.13 -57.74
N TYR A 357 -33.60 12.97 -57.72
CA TYR A 357 -32.69 13.16 -56.56
C TYR A 357 -33.43 13.45 -55.24
N SER A 358 -34.64 14.04 -55.32
CA SER A 358 -35.49 14.34 -54.16
C SER A 358 -36.00 13.10 -53.41
N GLU A 359 -36.34 12.00 -54.09
CA GLU A 359 -36.81 10.77 -53.42
C GLU A 359 -35.66 9.99 -52.77
N LEU A 360 -34.45 10.14 -53.30
CA LEU A 360 -33.25 9.53 -52.74
C LEU A 360 -32.82 10.26 -51.45
N GLU A 361 -32.83 11.59 -51.44
CA GLU A 361 -32.57 12.40 -50.23
C GLU A 361 -33.58 12.12 -49.12
N GLU A 362 -34.87 12.01 -49.46
CA GLU A 362 -35.93 11.73 -48.48
C GLU A 362 -35.78 10.33 -47.85
N ARG A 363 -35.25 9.36 -48.60
CA ARG A 363 -34.96 8.00 -48.08
C ARG A 363 -33.64 7.90 -47.32
N ILE A 364 -32.65 8.73 -47.63
CA ILE A 364 -31.33 8.71 -46.97
C ILE A 364 -31.38 9.45 -45.63
N ALA A 365 -32.15 10.53 -45.50
CA ALA A 365 -32.27 11.33 -44.28
C ALA A 365 -32.55 10.52 -42.97
N PRO A 366 -33.50 9.56 -42.93
CA PRO A 366 -33.73 8.76 -41.72
C PRO A 366 -32.57 7.79 -41.42
N LEU A 367 -31.87 7.28 -42.44
CA LEU A 367 -30.70 6.41 -42.26
C LEU A 367 -29.51 7.19 -41.70
N THR A 368 -29.28 8.41 -42.20
CA THR A 368 -28.22 9.29 -41.68
C THR A 368 -28.49 9.66 -40.22
N SER A 369 -29.74 9.98 -39.87
CA SER A 369 -30.15 10.26 -38.49
C SER A 369 -29.95 9.05 -37.56
N GLU A 370 -30.23 7.84 -38.05
CA GLU A 370 -30.00 6.62 -37.27
C GLU A 370 -28.52 6.31 -37.10
N ILE A 371 -27.68 6.57 -38.10
CA ILE A 371 -26.21 6.46 -38.00
C ILE A 371 -25.66 7.43 -36.95
N GLU A 372 -26.12 8.69 -36.96
CA GLU A 372 -25.72 9.68 -35.95
C GLU A 372 -26.15 9.25 -34.54
N ARG A 373 -27.36 8.69 -34.40
CA ARG A 373 -27.86 8.15 -33.13
C ARG A 373 -27.02 6.98 -32.64
N LEU A 374 -26.68 6.04 -33.52
CA LEU A 374 -25.85 4.88 -33.20
C LEU A 374 -24.42 5.30 -32.83
N ASN A 375 -23.84 6.27 -33.53
CA ASN A 375 -22.54 6.83 -33.17
C ASN A 375 -22.56 7.51 -31.79
N SER A 376 -23.64 8.23 -31.46
CA SER A 376 -23.80 8.83 -30.13
C SER A 376 -23.89 7.76 -29.02
N ILE A 377 -24.63 6.67 -29.24
CA ILE A 377 -24.71 5.54 -28.32
C ILE A 377 -23.34 4.88 -28.16
N ASN A 378 -22.63 4.64 -29.25
CA ASN A 378 -21.32 4.00 -29.23
C ASN A 378 -20.30 4.86 -28.45
N SER A 379 -20.29 6.18 -28.68
CA SER A 379 -19.45 7.12 -27.91
C SER A 379 -19.80 7.12 -26.42
N SER A 380 -21.09 7.00 -26.06
CA SER A 380 -21.51 6.87 -24.66
C SER A 380 -21.01 5.57 -24.03
N GLN A 381 -21.11 4.45 -24.75
CA GLN A 381 -20.65 3.14 -24.28
C GLN A 381 -19.12 3.09 -24.12
N GLU A 382 -18.36 3.70 -25.03
CA GLU A 382 -16.91 3.81 -24.89
C GLU A 382 -16.50 4.57 -23.62
N LYS A 383 -17.21 5.66 -23.30
CA LYS A 383 -17.01 6.40 -22.05
C LYS A 383 -17.32 5.55 -20.82
N GLU A 384 -18.41 4.79 -20.84
CA GLU A 384 -18.78 3.89 -19.74
C GLU A 384 -17.75 2.77 -19.55
N VAL A 385 -17.28 2.15 -20.64
CA VAL A 385 -16.22 1.14 -20.61
C VAL A 385 -14.91 1.72 -20.05
N ALA A 386 -14.55 2.95 -20.43
CA ALA A 386 -13.38 3.62 -19.88
C ALA A 386 -13.52 3.88 -18.36
N GLN A 387 -14.70 4.28 -17.90
CA GLN A 387 -14.98 4.44 -16.47
C GLN A 387 -14.89 3.10 -15.71
N LEU A 388 -15.49 2.04 -16.24
CA LEU A 388 -15.45 0.71 -15.62
C LEU A 388 -14.02 0.17 -15.54
N LYS A 389 -13.20 0.37 -16.59
CA LYS A 389 -11.77 0.01 -16.56
C LYS A 389 -11.01 0.76 -15.46
N SER A 390 -11.29 2.05 -15.29
CA SER A 390 -10.70 2.87 -14.21
C SER A 390 -11.09 2.35 -12.82
N ILE A 391 -12.37 2.05 -12.60
CA ILE A 391 -12.86 1.50 -11.32
C ILE A 391 -12.23 0.14 -11.04
N ASN A 392 -12.17 -0.76 -12.03
CA ASN A 392 -11.58 -2.08 -11.87
C ASN A 392 -10.07 -2.00 -11.55
N SER A 393 -9.35 -1.07 -12.20
CA SER A 393 -7.94 -0.81 -11.88
C SER A 393 -7.74 -0.39 -10.43
N LYS A 394 -8.56 0.55 -9.93
CA LYS A 394 -8.51 1.00 -8.53
C LYS A 394 -8.85 -0.12 -7.53
N GLN A 395 -9.82 -0.97 -7.87
CA GLN A 395 -10.17 -2.12 -7.03
C GLN A 395 -9.04 -3.14 -6.97
N ARG A 396 -8.38 -3.44 -8.10
CA ARG A 396 -7.21 -4.34 -8.13
C ARG A 396 -6.07 -3.80 -7.29
N GLU A 397 -5.78 -2.51 -7.38
CA GLU A 397 -4.76 -1.85 -6.57
C GLU A 397 -5.06 -1.95 -5.06
N LYS A 398 -6.33 -1.72 -4.67
CA LYS A 398 -6.77 -1.88 -3.28
C LYS A 398 -6.64 -3.32 -2.77
N ILE A 399 -7.00 -4.31 -3.59
CA ILE A 399 -6.85 -5.74 -3.25
C ILE A 399 -5.36 -6.08 -3.08
N GLN A 400 -4.49 -5.55 -3.94
CA GLN A 400 -3.06 -5.80 -3.87
C GLN A 400 -2.43 -5.19 -2.61
N LEU A 401 -2.84 -3.99 -2.22
CA LEU A 401 -2.44 -3.33 -0.97
C LEU A 401 -2.88 -4.12 0.27
N LEU A 402 -4.13 -4.59 0.31
CA LEU A 402 -4.64 -5.39 1.42
C LEU A 402 -3.92 -6.75 1.53
N SER A 403 -3.69 -7.40 0.39
CA SER A 403 -2.98 -8.69 0.35
C SER A 403 -1.52 -8.59 0.80
N GLN A 404 -0.84 -7.46 0.60
CA GLN A 404 0.53 -7.28 1.07
C GLN A 404 0.58 -6.93 2.56
N LYS A 405 -0.36 -6.14 3.06
CA LYS A 405 -0.35 -5.67 4.45
C LYS A 405 -0.71 -6.77 5.46
N ASP A 406 -1.72 -7.58 5.18
CA ASP A 406 -2.19 -8.61 6.12
C ASP A 406 -1.29 -9.86 6.19
N VAL A 407 -0.45 -10.07 5.17
CA VAL A 407 0.46 -11.24 5.09
C VAL A 407 1.82 -10.93 5.73
N TYR A 408 2.40 -9.75 5.46
CA TYR A 408 3.71 -9.39 6.02
C TYR A 408 3.68 -9.23 7.54
N ASP A 409 2.66 -8.57 8.09
CA ASP A 409 2.56 -8.32 9.54
C ASP A 409 2.39 -9.63 10.34
N LYS A 410 1.65 -10.61 9.79
CA LYS A 410 1.45 -11.91 10.45
C LYS A 410 2.66 -12.84 10.30
N GLU A 411 3.32 -12.82 9.14
CA GLU A 411 4.52 -13.64 8.92
C GLU A 411 5.68 -13.21 9.80
N GLU A 412 5.92 -11.89 9.97
CA GLU A 412 6.93 -11.40 10.91
C GLU A 412 6.60 -11.75 12.37
N GLU A 413 5.34 -11.64 12.79
CA GLU A 413 4.94 -11.98 14.16
C GLU A 413 5.13 -13.48 14.45
N ILE A 414 4.75 -14.36 13.51
CA ILE A 414 4.92 -15.81 13.64
C ILE A 414 6.41 -16.17 13.70
N ILE A 415 7.24 -15.60 12.83
CA ILE A 415 8.68 -15.87 12.78
C ILE A 415 9.37 -15.33 14.04
N ALA A 416 8.97 -14.17 14.54
CA ALA A 416 9.51 -13.61 15.78
C ALA A 416 9.19 -14.50 16.99
N LYS A 417 7.94 -14.97 17.12
CA LYS A 417 7.53 -15.92 18.16
C LYS A 417 8.25 -17.26 18.05
N PHE A 418 8.39 -17.78 16.83
CA PHE A 418 9.11 -19.04 16.59
C PHE A 418 10.60 -18.92 16.92
N GLY A 419 11.24 -17.81 16.55
CA GLY A 419 12.63 -17.52 16.89
C GLY A 419 12.86 -17.37 18.38
N GLU A 420 11.93 -16.72 19.10
CA GLU A 420 11.97 -16.61 20.56
C GLU A 420 11.80 -17.97 21.25
N LEU A 421 10.88 -18.82 20.78
CA LEU A 421 10.73 -20.20 21.27
C LEU A 421 11.98 -21.05 20.99
N GLY A 422 12.58 -20.90 19.81
CA GLY A 422 13.83 -21.57 19.45
C GLY A 422 14.98 -21.16 20.35
N GLU A 423 15.12 -19.86 20.62
CA GLU A 423 16.14 -19.31 21.52
C GLU A 423 15.94 -19.82 22.97
N GLN A 424 14.70 -19.82 23.48
CA GLN A 424 14.36 -20.37 24.80
C GLN A 424 14.61 -21.89 24.89
N SER A 425 14.40 -22.61 23.79
CA SER A 425 14.61 -24.07 23.71
C SER A 425 16.06 -24.45 23.42
N GLY A 426 16.96 -23.48 23.28
CA GLY A 426 18.38 -23.71 23.00
C GLY A 426 18.68 -24.17 21.57
N TRP A 427 17.79 -23.90 20.61
CA TRP A 427 18.03 -24.20 19.19
C TRP A 427 19.06 -23.23 18.63
N GLY A 428 20.29 -23.73 18.43
CA GLY A 428 21.41 -22.93 17.95
C GLY A 428 21.08 -22.17 16.67
N GLY A 429 21.40 -20.88 16.65
CA GLY A 429 21.19 -19.99 15.50
C GLY A 429 19.84 -19.27 15.48
N TRP A 430 18.83 -19.70 16.24
CA TRP A 430 17.56 -18.98 16.33
C TRP A 430 17.64 -17.78 17.28
N SER A 431 16.95 -16.70 16.92
CA SER A 431 16.72 -15.52 17.73
C SER A 431 15.37 -14.90 17.36
N ARG A 432 14.88 -13.94 18.15
CA ARG A 432 13.68 -13.15 17.80
C ARG A 432 13.75 -12.46 16.42
N ARG A 433 14.96 -12.25 15.87
CA ARG A 433 15.17 -11.63 14.55
C ARG A 433 15.16 -12.63 13.38
N GLY A 434 15.17 -13.94 13.65
CA GLY A 434 15.25 -14.99 12.63
C GLY A 434 16.36 -16.02 12.93
N TYR A 435 16.78 -16.74 11.89
CA TYR A 435 17.72 -17.86 12.00
C TYR A 435 19.07 -17.52 11.38
N ARG A 436 20.16 -17.69 12.13
CA ARG A 436 21.53 -17.60 11.64
C ARG A 436 22.03 -18.99 11.31
N ASN A 437 22.34 -19.20 10.03
CA ASN A 437 22.83 -20.49 9.55
C ASN A 437 24.25 -20.78 10.02
N THR A 438 24.71 -22.01 9.79
CA THR A 438 26.07 -22.49 10.10
C THR A 438 27.20 -21.67 9.46
N SER A 439 26.91 -20.98 8.35
CA SER A 439 27.85 -20.05 7.68
C SER A 439 27.84 -18.65 8.29
N GLY A 440 27.03 -18.40 9.32
CA GLY A 440 26.92 -17.12 10.00
C GLY A 440 25.99 -16.11 9.31
N ILE A 441 25.23 -16.48 8.28
CA ILE A 441 24.30 -15.59 7.57
C ILE A 441 22.94 -15.60 8.30
N LEU A 442 22.42 -14.40 8.61
CA LEU A 442 21.10 -14.23 9.22
C LEU A 442 20.01 -14.24 8.13
N HIS A 443 19.07 -15.15 8.26
CA HIS A 443 17.87 -15.27 7.46
C HIS A 443 16.66 -14.78 8.26
N THR A 444 15.80 -13.98 7.64
CA THR A 444 14.58 -13.43 8.25
C THR A 444 13.33 -13.87 7.48
N GLY A 445 12.15 -13.68 8.07
CA GLY A 445 10.88 -14.12 7.47
C GLY A 445 10.85 -15.64 7.21
N ILE A 446 10.08 -16.06 6.21
CA ILE A 446 9.93 -17.50 5.88
C ILE A 446 11.25 -18.16 5.45
N ASN A 447 12.21 -17.38 4.96
CA ASN A 447 13.53 -17.87 4.58
C ASN A 447 14.34 -18.35 5.79
N ALA A 448 14.03 -17.87 7.00
CA ALA A 448 14.64 -18.35 8.24
C ALA A 448 14.34 -19.85 8.46
N ILE A 449 13.09 -20.26 8.24
CA ILE A 449 12.67 -21.66 8.37
C ILE A 449 13.33 -22.51 7.29
N ALA A 450 13.34 -22.04 6.04
CA ALA A 450 13.97 -22.77 4.94
C ALA A 450 15.47 -23.01 5.18
N ALA A 451 16.18 -21.99 5.66
CA ALA A 451 17.60 -22.10 6.00
C ALA A 451 17.85 -23.07 7.17
N PHE A 452 17.00 -23.05 8.20
CA PHE A 452 17.07 -23.98 9.32
C PHE A 452 16.86 -25.43 8.90
N VAL A 453 15.82 -25.71 8.10
CA VAL A 453 15.54 -27.05 7.56
C VAL A 453 16.71 -27.53 6.69
N ALA A 454 17.32 -26.65 5.90
CA ALA A 454 18.48 -26.98 5.09
C ALA A 454 19.70 -27.37 5.93
N ASP A 455 19.97 -26.67 7.03
CA ASP A 455 21.08 -26.98 7.92
C ASP A 455 20.83 -28.28 8.72
N LEU A 456 19.60 -28.48 9.24
CA LEU A 456 19.18 -29.75 9.85
C LEU A 456 19.35 -30.94 8.89
N SER A 457 18.96 -30.77 7.63
CA SER A 457 19.07 -31.83 6.61
C SER A 457 20.53 -32.19 6.31
N LYS A 458 21.46 -31.22 6.42
CA LYS A 458 22.89 -31.47 6.27
C LYS A 458 23.45 -32.21 7.48
N GLU A 459 23.10 -31.78 8.70
CA GLU A 459 23.54 -32.45 9.94
C GLU A 459 23.09 -33.92 10.00
N HIS A 460 21.87 -34.21 9.54
CA HIS A 460 21.34 -35.57 9.53
C HIS A 460 22.07 -36.51 8.54
N ASN A 461 22.51 -35.99 7.40
CA ASN A 461 23.29 -36.76 6.41
C ASN A 461 24.72 -37.08 6.89
N TYR A 462 25.30 -36.24 7.76
CA TYR A 462 26.61 -36.53 8.37
C TYR A 462 26.53 -37.63 9.43
N GLN A 463 25.40 -37.78 10.13
CA GLN A 463 25.21 -38.82 11.15
C GLN A 463 24.88 -40.21 10.58
N THR A 464 24.37 -40.29 9.35
CA THR A 464 24.05 -41.56 8.67
C THR A 464 25.20 -42.10 7.81
N SER A 465 26.30 -41.36 7.69
CA SER A 465 27.49 -41.71 6.91
C SER A 465 28.68 -42.18 7.77
N LEU A 466 28.44 -42.38 9.07
CA LEU A 466 29.31 -43.04 10.05
C LEU A 466 28.66 -44.36 10.46
#